data_AF-A0A0J8U411-F1
#
_entry.id   AF-A0A0J8U411-F1
#
_cell.length_a   1.000
_cell.length_b   1.000
_cell.length_c   1.000
_cell.angle_alpha   90.00
_cell.angle_beta   90.00
_cell.angle_gamma   90.00
#
_symmetry.space_group_name_H-M   'P 1'
#
loop_
_entity.id
_entity.type
_entity.pdbx_description
1 polymer ?
#
loop_
_entity_poly.entity_id
_entity_poly.type
_entity_poly.pdbx_seq_one_letter_code
_entity_poly.pdbx_strand_id
1 'polypeptide(L)'
;MTNPWGALDNAAANKNLYLDPAVIGTVNTVYERYEESLETLIKNSLDETTEYFGTAANPLAVLVQKLFEARGKELTDYATEQLSQSQAFIKTARDAAEAMRSSQND
;
A
#
# COMPACT_ATOMS: atom_id res chain seq x y z
N MET A 1 -4.73 0.98 -9.83
CA MET A 1 -6.14 1.43 -9.90
C MET A 1 -6.21 2.92 -9.52
N THR A 2 -7.37 3.58 -9.53
CA THR A 2 -7.49 4.99 -9.07
C THR A 2 -7.58 5.02 -7.54
N ASN A 3 -6.84 5.92 -6.87
CA ASN A 3 -6.84 6.08 -5.42
C ASN A 3 -8.28 6.25 -4.88
N PRO A 4 -8.79 5.31 -4.04
CA PRO A 4 -10.18 5.35 -3.55
C PRO A 4 -10.43 6.53 -2.59
N TRP A 5 -9.37 7.10 -2.02
CA TRP A 5 -9.43 8.20 -1.07
C TRP A 5 -9.41 9.59 -1.73
N GLY A 6 -9.27 9.67 -3.06
CA GLY A 6 -9.07 10.95 -3.75
C GLY A 6 -10.18 11.99 -3.50
N ALA A 7 -11.43 11.57 -3.33
CA ALA A 7 -12.52 12.47 -2.98
C ALA A 7 -12.39 13.03 -1.55
N LEU A 8 -11.95 12.20 -0.61
CA LEU A 8 -11.73 12.59 0.78
C LEU A 8 -10.47 13.44 0.94
N ASP A 9 -9.40 13.13 0.18
CA ASP A 9 -8.18 13.93 0.11
C ASP A 9 -8.48 15.35 -0.37
N ASN A 10 -9.27 15.47 -1.46
CA ASN A 10 -9.73 16.76 -1.95
C ASN A 10 -10.62 17.49 -0.93
N ALA A 11 -11.49 16.78 -0.21
CA ALA A 11 -12.33 17.39 0.81
C ALA A 11 -11.50 17.91 2.00
N ALA A 12 -10.49 17.17 2.43
CA ALA A 12 -9.56 17.59 3.49
C ALA A 12 -8.76 18.83 3.07
N ALA A 13 -8.18 18.82 1.87
CA ALA A 13 -7.42 19.96 1.33
C ALA A 13 -8.26 21.24 1.22
N ASN A 14 -9.55 21.10 0.90
CA ASN A 14 -10.49 22.22 0.81
C ASN A 14 -11.16 22.59 2.15
N LYS A 15 -10.69 22.05 3.29
CA LYS A 15 -11.27 22.27 4.62
C LYS A 15 -12.77 21.91 4.73
N ASN A 16 -13.23 20.96 3.90
CA ASN A 16 -14.60 20.44 3.92
C ASN A 16 -14.70 19.08 4.63
N LEU A 17 -13.56 18.55 5.09
CA LEU A 17 -13.46 17.35 5.91
C LEU A 17 -12.54 17.65 7.09
N TYR A 18 -13.02 17.33 8.29
CA TYR A 18 -12.28 17.51 9.53
C TYR A 18 -12.22 16.19 10.27
N LEU A 19 -11.08 15.93 10.90
CA LEU A 19 -10.87 14.77 11.75
C LEU A 19 -10.28 15.24 13.08
N ASP A 20 -10.75 14.67 14.19
CA ASP A 20 -10.17 14.98 15.50
C ASP A 20 -8.68 14.58 15.51
N PRO A 21 -7.75 15.52 15.78
CA PRO A 21 -6.32 15.22 15.81
C PRO A 21 -5.93 14.13 16.81
N ALA A 22 -6.72 13.90 17.87
CA ALA A 22 -6.48 12.84 18.84
C ALA A 22 -6.54 11.43 18.21
N VAL A 23 -7.29 11.27 17.11
CA VAL A 23 -7.47 9.98 16.41
C VAL A 23 -6.23 9.60 15.58
N ILE A 24 -5.37 10.55 15.24
CA ILE A 24 -4.17 10.30 14.41
C ILE A 24 -3.20 9.31 15.06
N GLY A 25 -3.08 9.34 16.39
CA GLY A 25 -2.24 8.36 17.10
C GLY A 25 -2.72 6.92 16.88
N THR A 26 -4.04 6.71 16.89
CA THR A 26 -4.64 5.39 16.62
C THR A 26 -4.48 4.99 15.16
N VAL A 27 -4.71 5.92 14.22
CA VAL A 27 -4.53 5.67 12.78
C VAL A 27 -3.10 5.24 12.48
N ASN A 28 -2.11 5.99 12.96
CA ASN A 28 -0.70 5.65 12.77
C ASN A 28 -0.38 4.27 13.38
N THR A 29 -0.80 4.00 14.61
CA THR A 29 -0.51 2.71 15.29
C THR A 29 -1.02 1.50 14.51
N VAL A 30 -2.21 1.60 13.92
CA VAL A 30 -2.82 0.50 13.16
C VAL A 30 -2.16 0.34 11.80
N TYR A 31 -1.94 1.45 11.09
CA TYR A 31 -1.46 1.41 9.72
C TYR A 31 0.04 1.23 9.60
N GLU A 32 0.88 1.73 10.53
CA GLU A 32 2.33 1.53 10.50
C GLU A 32 2.69 0.03 10.46
N ARG A 33 2.07 -0.78 11.32
CA ARG A 33 2.31 -2.23 11.35
C ARG A 33 1.83 -2.93 10.07
N TYR A 34 0.76 -2.42 9.48
CA TYR A 34 0.23 -2.96 8.24
C TYR A 34 1.13 -2.62 7.05
N GLU A 35 1.61 -1.37 6.97
CA GLU A 35 2.59 -0.91 5.98
C GLU A 35 3.89 -1.69 6.09
N GLU A 36 4.45 -1.86 7.29
CA GLU A 36 5.65 -2.68 7.53
C GLU A 36 5.49 -4.13 7.05
N SER A 37 4.29 -4.70 7.25
CA SER A 37 3.97 -6.05 6.80
C SER A 37 3.92 -6.14 5.28
N LEU A 38 3.31 -5.14 4.62
CA LEU A 38 3.24 -5.06 3.16
C LEU A 38 4.63 -4.84 2.55
N GLU A 39 5.44 -3.93 3.11
CA GLU A 39 6.82 -3.69 2.69
C GLU A 39 7.66 -4.94 2.82
N THR A 40 7.48 -5.71 3.90
CA THR A 40 8.16 -7.00 4.09
C THR A 40 7.76 -8.01 3.01
N LEU A 41 6.46 -8.10 2.69
CA LEU A 41 5.98 -9.00 1.63
C LEU A 41 6.51 -8.60 0.25
N ILE A 42 6.53 -7.30 -0.06
CA ILE A 42 7.07 -6.75 -1.30
C ILE A 42 8.58 -7.02 -1.38
N LYS A 43 9.34 -6.77 -0.31
CA LYS A 43 10.79 -7.01 -0.29
C LYS A 43 11.15 -8.49 -0.44
N ASN A 44 10.29 -9.37 0.09
CA ASN A 44 10.48 -10.81 0.01
C ASN A 44 9.92 -11.40 -1.29
N SER A 45 9.39 -10.59 -2.23
CA SER A 45 9.01 -11.13 -3.53
C SER A 45 10.22 -11.71 -4.23
N LEU A 46 10.08 -12.95 -4.67
CA LEU A 46 11.11 -13.65 -5.42
C LEU A 46 11.07 -13.14 -6.85
N ASP A 47 11.72 -12.01 -7.10
CA ASP A 47 11.76 -11.38 -8.42
C ASP A 47 12.71 -12.14 -9.38
N GLU A 48 13.58 -12.99 -8.84
CA GLU A 48 14.56 -13.79 -9.57
C GLU A 48 14.44 -15.26 -9.12
N THR A 49 13.84 -16.11 -9.97
CA THR A 49 13.70 -17.56 -9.71
C THR A 49 14.48 -18.42 -10.70
N THR A 50 15.43 -17.80 -11.37
CA THR A 50 16.31 -18.43 -12.36
C THR A 50 16.91 -19.72 -11.78
N GLU A 51 16.74 -20.82 -12.51
CA GLU A 51 17.20 -22.19 -12.18
C GLU A 51 16.55 -22.88 -10.97
N TYR A 52 15.67 -22.23 -10.20
CA TYR A 52 15.00 -22.86 -9.04
C TYR A 52 14.16 -24.07 -9.42
N PHE A 53 13.63 -24.05 -10.64
CA PHE A 53 12.77 -25.10 -11.19
C PHE A 53 13.51 -26.07 -12.11
N GLY A 54 14.83 -25.89 -12.28
CA GLY A 54 15.68 -26.63 -13.21
C GLY A 54 16.09 -25.81 -14.44
N THR A 55 16.72 -26.47 -15.41
CA THR A 55 17.27 -25.81 -16.60
C THR A 55 16.29 -25.84 -17.78
N ALA A 56 16.53 -24.99 -18.79
CA ALA A 56 15.75 -24.95 -20.02
C ALA A 56 15.78 -26.27 -20.84
N ALA A 57 16.69 -27.20 -20.51
CA ALA A 57 16.70 -28.54 -21.08
C ALA A 57 15.48 -29.38 -20.68
N ASN A 58 14.79 -29.01 -19.58
CA ASN A 58 13.50 -29.58 -19.18
C ASN A 58 12.37 -28.56 -19.46
N PRO A 59 11.53 -28.75 -20.50
CA PRO A 59 10.44 -27.84 -20.82
C PRO A 59 9.43 -27.63 -19.68
N LEU A 60 9.26 -28.62 -18.78
CA LEU A 60 8.40 -28.49 -17.60
C LEU A 60 8.94 -27.45 -16.61
N ALA A 61 10.27 -27.37 -16.46
CA ALA A 61 10.92 -26.38 -15.58
C ALA A 61 10.55 -24.95 -16.00
N VAL A 62 10.62 -24.67 -17.30
CA VAL A 62 10.27 -23.36 -17.87
C VAL A 62 8.79 -23.01 -17.63
N LEU A 63 7.88 -23.99 -17.76
CA LEU A 63 6.45 -23.76 -17.53
C LEU A 63 6.15 -23.50 -16.05
N VAL A 64 6.77 -24.24 -15.13
CA VAL A 64 6.60 -24.05 -13.68
C VAL A 64 7.19 -22.72 -13.23
N GLN A 65 8.37 -22.35 -13.74
CA GLN A 65 8.98 -21.05 -13.49
C GLN A 65 8.05 -19.90 -13.89
N LYS A 66 7.53 -19.92 -15.13
CA LYS A 66 6.58 -18.90 -15.61
C LYS A 66 5.33 -18.81 -14.74
N LEU A 67 4.78 -19.95 -14.31
CA LEU A 67 3.60 -19.97 -13.44
C LEU A 67 3.90 -19.35 -12.08
N PHE A 68 5.05 -19.68 -11.48
CA PHE A 68 5.47 -19.13 -10.21
C PHE A 68 5.71 -17.62 -10.30
N GLU A 69 6.47 -17.17 -11.30
CA GLU A 69 6.76 -15.75 -11.55
C GLU A 69 5.47 -14.94 -11.78
N ALA A 70 4.52 -15.48 -12.56
CA ALA A 70 3.24 -14.81 -12.81
C ALA A 70 2.43 -14.64 -11.52
N ARG A 71 2.34 -15.68 -10.68
CA ARG A 71 1.62 -15.63 -9.41
C ARG A 71 2.34 -14.78 -8.36
N GLY A 72 3.67 -14.87 -8.31
CA GLY A 72 4.50 -14.01 -7.47
C GLY A 72 4.28 -12.54 -7.83
N LYS A 73 4.30 -12.22 -9.13
CA LYS A 73 4.01 -10.88 -9.61
C LYS A 73 2.62 -10.39 -9.25
N GLU A 74 1.56 -11.19 -9.44
CA GLU A 74 0.20 -10.81 -9.04
C GLU A 74 0.12 -10.46 -7.53
N LEU A 75 0.78 -11.25 -6.69
CA LEU A 75 0.82 -11.01 -5.25
C LEU A 75 1.60 -9.73 -4.90
N THR A 76 2.77 -9.52 -5.50
CA THR A 76 3.57 -8.30 -5.31
C THR A 76 2.83 -7.05 -5.78
N ASP A 77 2.19 -7.11 -6.94
CA ASP A 77 1.40 -6.01 -7.49
C ASP A 77 0.23 -5.67 -6.55
N TYR A 78 -0.46 -6.69 -6.03
CA TYR A 78 -1.53 -6.49 -5.04
C TYR A 78 -1.01 -5.85 -3.75
N ALA A 79 0.09 -6.36 -3.18
CA ALA A 79 0.67 -5.81 -1.95
C ALA A 79 1.13 -4.35 -2.15
N THR A 80 1.71 -4.04 -3.30
CA THR A 80 2.13 -2.67 -3.67
C THR A 80 0.94 -1.73 -3.78
N GLU A 81 -0.17 -2.16 -4.38
CA GLU A 81 -1.40 -1.37 -4.47
C GLU A 81 -2.02 -1.17 -3.08
N GLN A 82 -2.06 -2.19 -2.22
CA GLN A 82 -2.54 -2.03 -0.83
C GLN A 82 -1.68 -1.06 -0.02
N LEU A 83 -0.36 -1.08 -0.22
CA LEU A 83 0.56 -0.14 0.45
C LEU A 83 0.28 1.29 0.00
N SER A 84 0.14 1.51 -1.31
CA SER A 84 -0.20 2.83 -1.86
C SER A 84 -1.54 3.37 -1.34
N GLN A 85 -2.57 2.51 -1.27
CA GLN A 85 -3.88 2.89 -0.73
C GLN A 85 -3.85 3.20 0.76
N SER A 86 -3.02 2.49 1.54
CA SER A 86 -2.83 2.73 2.97
C SER A 86 -2.16 4.08 3.22
N GLN A 87 -1.08 4.36 2.49
CA GLN A 87 -0.36 5.63 2.57
C GLN A 87 -1.27 6.81 2.20
N ALA A 88 -2.09 6.65 1.15
CA ALA A 88 -3.07 7.65 0.75
C ALA A 88 -4.11 7.93 1.85
N PHE A 89 -4.63 6.89 2.50
CA PHE A 89 -5.56 7.05 3.62
C PHE A 89 -4.93 7.82 4.79
N ILE A 90 -3.73 7.44 5.22
CA ILE A 90 -3.02 8.10 6.33
C ILE A 90 -2.78 9.57 6.00
N LYS A 91 -2.36 9.89 4.77
CA LYS A 91 -2.20 11.27 4.32
C LYS A 91 -3.51 12.04 4.46
N THR A 92 -4.60 11.53 3.90
CA THR A 92 -5.91 12.20 3.97
C THR A 92 -6.37 12.41 5.41
N ALA A 93 -6.16 11.43 6.30
CA ALA A 93 -6.49 11.57 7.71
C ALA A 93 -5.67 12.69 8.38
N ARG A 94 -4.36 12.76 8.13
CA ARG A 94 -3.48 13.82 8.64
C ARG A 94 -3.89 15.20 8.12
N ASP A 95 -4.20 15.31 6.83
CA ASP A 95 -4.64 16.56 6.21
C ASP A 95 -5.97 17.05 6.82
N ALA A 96 -6.92 16.15 7.07
CA ALA A 96 -8.19 16.48 7.72
C ALA A 96 -8.01 16.90 9.19
N ALA A 97 -7.06 16.30 9.91
CA ALA A 97 -6.72 16.69 11.27
C ALA A 97 -6.05 18.07 11.34
N GLU A 98 -5.16 18.36 10.39
CA GLU A 98 -4.51 19.67 10.30
C GLU A 98 -5.48 20.77 9.90
N ALA A 99 -6.43 20.48 9.00
CA ALA A 99 -7.53 21.38 8.67
C ALA A 99 -8.36 21.74 9.92
N MET A 100 -8.62 20.76 10.80
CA MET A 100 -9.38 20.98 12.04
C MET A 100 -8.61 21.88 13.02
N ARG A 101 -7.31 21.59 13.24
CA ARG A 101 -6.45 22.45 14.08
C ARG A 101 -6.42 23.89 13.58
N SER A 102 -6.27 24.06 12.26
CA SER A 102 -6.25 25.38 11.64
C SER A 102 -7.56 26.13 11.84
N SER A 103 -8.71 25.46 11.67
CA SER A 103 -10.04 26.09 11.87
C SER A 103 -10.38 26.45 13.32
N GLN A 104 -9.69 25.87 14.29
CA GLN A 104 -9.87 26.20 15.72
C GLN A 104 -8.99 27.37 16.18
N ASN A 105 -7.98 27.72 15.39
CA ASN A 105 -7.05 28.83 15.66
C ASN A 105 -7.37 30.10 14.85
N ASP A 106 -8.31 30.03 13.89
CA ASP A 106 -8.92 31.16 13.17
C ASP A 106 -10.11 31.73 13.94
#